data_AF-A0A914EK89-F1
#
_entry.id   AF-A0A914EK89-F1
#
_cell.length_a   1.000
_cell.length_b   1.000
_cell.length_c   1.000
_cell.angle_alpha   90.00
_cell.angle_beta   90.00
_cell.angle_gamma   90.00
#
_symmetry.space_group_name_H-M   'P 1'
#
loop_
_entity.id
_entity.type
_entity.pdbx_description
1 polymer ?
#
loop_
_entity_poly.entity_id
_entity_poly.type
_entity_poly.pdbx_seq_one_letter_code
_entity_poly.pdbx_strand_id
1 'polypeptide(L)'
;MAEFPNLGKHCEYNHCNMLDFLPMKCDACTKIMCSKHIMYDSHECTSAFRKNVQVPVCPLCNKPVPTKKGESPDTTVGAHIDRDCQSDPRKRIYSNRCSLKSCKQKELVPVLCNTCKRNFCFKHRFSTDHSCTGRRENPLLRPLSTLPENQSSKPTPDTSNDETLARQLQNMMSGTKKLTPEEMDKRLAEQMQQEEYQQARLVQERSRPGSNGDRCAIN
;
A
#
# COMPACT_ATOMS: atom_id res chain seq x y z
N MET A 1 43.31 13.41 34.99
CA MET A 1 41.92 13.61 34.52
C MET A 1 41.94 14.68 33.46
N ALA A 2 41.60 14.36 32.21
CA ALA A 2 41.35 15.39 31.20
C ALA A 2 39.86 15.73 31.26
N GLU A 3 39.53 16.83 31.94
CA GLU A 3 38.19 17.39 31.94
C GLU A 3 38.05 18.19 30.64
N PHE A 4 37.17 17.75 29.74
CA PHE A 4 36.78 18.49 28.53
C PHE A 4 35.42 19.15 28.79
N PRO A 5 35.35 20.36 29.37
CA PRO A 5 34.14 20.80 30.04
C PRO A 5 33.04 21.31 29.09
N ASN A 6 33.29 21.36 27.76
CA ASN A 6 32.44 22.07 26.79
C ASN A 6 32.41 21.44 25.38
N LEU A 7 32.55 20.13 25.25
CA LEU A 7 32.46 19.48 23.93
C LEU A 7 31.02 19.11 23.59
N GLY A 8 30.47 19.72 22.55
CA GLY A 8 29.13 19.46 22.02
C GLY A 8 28.11 20.57 22.28
N LYS A 9 26.95 20.47 21.64
CA LYS A 9 25.80 21.37 21.83
C LYS A 9 24.55 20.55 22.05
N HIS A 10 23.63 21.09 22.84
CA HIS A 10 22.34 20.47 23.07
C HIS A 10 21.41 20.69 21.89
N CYS A 11 20.57 19.71 21.60
CA CYS A 11 19.46 19.85 20.67
C CYS A 11 18.42 20.85 21.20
N GLU A 12 18.10 21.87 20.42
CA GLU A 12 17.11 22.90 20.75
C GLU A 12 15.64 22.44 20.58
N TYR A 13 15.41 21.15 20.32
CA TYR A 13 14.06 20.59 20.30
C TYR A 13 13.57 20.35 21.74
N ASN A 14 12.35 20.84 22.04
CA ASN A 14 11.78 20.89 23.40
C ASN A 14 11.77 19.53 24.11
N HIS A 15 11.70 18.43 23.37
CA HIS A 15 11.59 17.08 23.93
C HIS A 15 12.88 16.26 23.87
N CYS A 16 13.98 16.78 23.30
CA CYS A 16 15.21 16.01 23.11
C CYS A 16 16.34 16.42 24.04
N ASN A 17 16.64 17.72 24.15
CA ASN A 17 17.75 18.31 24.93
C ASN A 17 19.04 17.48 25.00
N MET A 18 19.34 16.67 23.97
CA MET A 18 20.44 15.72 23.97
C MET A 18 21.70 16.44 23.55
N LEU A 19 22.81 16.17 24.25
CA LEU A 19 24.14 16.62 23.86
C LEU A 19 24.59 15.85 22.62
N ASP A 20 24.77 16.58 21.50
CA ASP A 20 25.37 16.05 20.29
C ASP A 20 26.78 16.65 20.13
N PHE A 21 27.75 15.79 19.86
CA PHE A 21 29.13 16.17 19.61
C PHE A 21 29.33 16.71 18.18
N LEU A 22 28.34 16.53 17.30
CA LEU A 22 28.30 17.10 15.97
C LEU A 22 27.10 18.04 15.81
N PRO A 23 27.19 19.30 16.29
CA PRO A 23 26.09 20.26 16.21
C PRO A 23 25.72 20.57 14.76
N MET A 24 24.54 20.15 14.32
CA MET A 24 24.04 20.43 12.99
C MET A 24 23.01 21.56 13.03
N LYS A 25 23.13 22.51 12.10
CA LYS A 25 22.17 23.63 11.96
C LYS A 25 21.11 23.27 10.94
N CYS A 26 19.84 23.45 11.29
CA CYS A 26 18.76 23.40 10.32
C CYS A 26 18.91 24.57 9.33
N ASP A 27 18.84 24.31 8.03
CA ASP A 27 19.00 25.33 6.98
C ASP A 27 17.78 26.26 6.84
N ALA A 28 16.64 25.90 7.45
CA ALA A 28 15.43 26.70 7.45
C ALA A 28 15.28 27.56 8.71
N CYS A 29 15.48 27.00 9.91
CA CYS A 29 15.28 27.71 11.18
C CYS A 29 16.59 28.07 11.91
N THR A 30 17.75 27.63 11.40
CA THR A 30 19.09 27.88 11.95
C THR A 30 19.36 27.36 13.37
N LYS A 31 18.41 26.62 13.96
CA LYS A 31 18.52 25.98 15.28
C LYS A 31 19.47 24.79 15.24
N ILE A 32 20.10 24.51 16.38
CA ILE A 32 21.03 23.39 16.56
C ILE A 32 20.27 22.12 16.91
N MET A 33 20.27 21.15 16.01
CA MET A 33 19.58 19.87 16.17
C MET A 33 20.59 18.73 16.29
N CYS A 34 20.20 17.65 16.98
CA CYS A 34 20.96 16.40 16.98
C CYS A 34 20.66 15.57 15.72
N SER A 35 21.44 14.51 15.49
CA SER A 35 21.27 13.59 14.35
C SER A 35 19.85 13.05 14.16
N LYS A 36 19.06 12.90 15.24
CA LYS A 36 17.68 12.38 15.17
C LYS A 36 16.64 13.46 14.86
N HIS A 37 16.94 14.72 15.14
CA HIS A 37 15.98 15.84 15.03
C HIS A 37 16.35 16.86 13.93
N ILE A 38 17.36 16.57 13.10
CA ILE A 38 17.79 17.47 12.03
C ILE A 38 16.77 17.62 10.89
N MET A 39 15.94 16.60 10.66
CA MET A 39 14.86 16.65 9.66
C MET A 39 13.76 17.62 10.10
N TYR A 40 13.14 18.31 9.13
CA TYR A 40 12.12 19.32 9.40
C TYR A 40 10.92 18.79 10.20
N ASP A 41 10.48 17.56 9.91
CA ASP A 41 9.32 16.93 10.57
C ASP A 41 9.65 16.53 12.01
N SER A 42 10.90 16.16 12.28
CA SER A 42 11.32 15.66 13.59
C SER A 42 11.40 16.76 14.66
N HIS A 43 11.59 18.02 14.27
CA HIS A 43 11.67 19.15 15.21
C HIS A 43 10.56 20.20 15.02
N GLU A 44 9.52 19.87 14.25
CA GLU A 44 8.39 20.76 13.94
C GLU A 44 8.88 22.13 13.44
N CYS A 45 9.68 22.09 12.36
CA CYS A 45 10.34 23.27 11.86
C CYS A 45 9.34 24.33 11.37
N THR A 46 9.28 25.46 12.07
CA THR A 46 8.34 26.55 11.77
C THR A 46 8.57 27.18 10.40
N SER A 47 9.78 27.06 9.84
CA SER A 47 10.17 27.62 8.54
C SER A 47 10.44 26.56 7.47
N ALA A 48 10.01 25.32 7.68
CA ALA A 48 10.19 24.21 6.73
C ALA A 48 9.79 24.59 5.30
N PHE A 49 8.64 25.27 5.16
CA PHE A 49 8.05 25.68 3.87
C PHE A 49 8.96 26.54 2.97
N ARG A 50 10.01 27.15 3.52
CA ARG A 50 10.96 27.96 2.73
C ARG A 50 11.99 27.13 1.96
N LYS A 51 12.30 25.93 2.45
CA LYS A 51 13.37 25.06 1.94
C LYS A 51 12.84 23.70 1.49
N ASN A 52 11.81 23.20 2.16
CA ASN A 52 11.11 21.97 1.84
C ASN A 52 9.97 22.26 0.84
N VAL A 53 10.30 22.33 -0.45
CA VAL A 53 9.33 22.55 -1.53
C VAL A 53 8.63 21.23 -1.84
N GLN A 54 7.42 21.07 -1.33
CA GLN A 54 6.54 19.95 -1.63
C GLN A 54 5.42 20.40 -2.58
N VAL A 55 4.98 19.50 -3.47
CA VAL A 55 3.84 19.74 -4.36
C VAL A 55 2.62 19.02 -3.76
N PRO A 56 1.78 19.71 -2.98
CA PRO A 56 0.61 19.09 -2.37
C PRO A 56 -0.42 18.73 -3.44
N VAL A 57 -1.19 17.67 -3.18
CA VAL A 57 -2.30 17.25 -4.03
C VAL A 57 -3.61 17.81 -3.47
N CYS A 58 -4.45 18.39 -4.31
CA CYS A 58 -5.77 18.86 -3.87
C CYS A 58 -6.68 17.67 -3.51
N PRO A 59 -7.33 17.65 -2.34
CA PRO A 59 -8.17 16.54 -1.91
C PRO A 59 -9.49 16.42 -2.70
N LEU A 60 -9.91 17.46 -3.42
CA LEU A 60 -11.19 17.46 -4.14
C LEU A 60 -11.03 17.04 -5.61
N CYS A 61 -9.97 17.49 -6.28
CA CYS A 61 -9.75 17.22 -7.70
C CYS A 61 -8.59 16.24 -7.97
N ASN A 62 -7.83 15.85 -6.94
CA ASN A 62 -6.65 14.98 -7.01
C ASN A 62 -5.57 15.47 -7.99
N LYS A 63 -5.54 16.77 -8.31
CA LYS A 63 -4.49 17.37 -9.14
C LYS A 63 -3.37 17.91 -8.25
N PRO A 64 -2.10 17.78 -8.67
CA PRO A 64 -0.99 18.44 -7.99
C PRO A 64 -1.17 19.96 -8.09
N VAL A 65 -1.07 20.64 -6.96
CA VAL A 65 -1.19 22.09 -6.86
C VAL A 65 0.22 22.68 -6.79
N PRO A 66 0.65 23.49 -7.77
CA PRO A 66 1.97 24.10 -7.75
C PRO A 66 2.09 25.14 -6.62
N THR A 67 2.90 24.86 -5.60
CA THR A 67 3.21 25.80 -4.50
C THR A 67 4.40 26.69 -4.87
N LYS A 68 4.24 28.01 -4.72
CA LYS A 68 5.32 28.98 -4.94
C LYS A 68 6.31 28.94 -3.78
N LYS A 69 7.58 29.27 -4.05
CA LYS A 69 8.64 29.28 -3.05
C LYS A 69 8.31 30.27 -1.92
N GLY A 70 8.22 29.76 -0.69
CA GLY A 70 7.97 30.55 0.52
C GLY A 70 6.49 30.67 0.91
N GLU A 71 5.57 30.05 0.18
CA GLU A 71 4.16 29.92 0.57
C GLU A 71 3.92 28.54 1.20
N SER A 72 3.02 28.44 2.18
CA SER A 72 2.67 27.15 2.77
C SER A 72 1.80 26.33 1.82
N PRO A 73 1.93 24.99 1.82
CA PRO A 73 1.10 24.12 1.00
C PRO A 73 -0.39 24.31 1.28
N ASP A 74 -0.77 24.53 2.55
CA ASP A 74 -2.16 24.73 2.96
C ASP A 74 -2.80 25.98 2.32
N THR A 75 -2.08 27.10 2.30
CA THR A 75 -2.60 28.34 1.71
C THR A 75 -2.75 28.21 0.20
N THR A 76 -1.78 27.60 -0.48
CA THR A 76 -1.87 27.40 -1.93
C THR A 76 -2.99 26.43 -2.31
N VAL A 77 -3.14 25.32 -1.58
CA VAL A 77 -4.25 24.37 -1.82
C VAL A 77 -5.59 25.02 -1.53
N GLY A 78 -5.69 25.84 -0.48
CA GLY A 78 -6.90 26.63 -0.18
C GLY A 78 -7.26 27.58 -1.32
N ALA A 79 -6.29 28.35 -1.82
CA ALA A 79 -6.50 29.25 -2.95
C ALA A 79 -6.95 28.50 -4.23
N HIS A 80 -6.37 27.32 -4.48
CA HIS A 80 -6.80 26.45 -5.56
C HIS A 80 -8.24 26.00 -5.37
N ILE A 81 -8.62 25.54 -4.17
CA ILE A 81 -9.99 25.10 -3.83
C ILE A 81 -11.01 26.20 -4.14
N ASP A 82 -10.70 27.44 -3.77
CA ASP A 82 -11.63 28.56 -3.90
C ASP A 82 -11.77 29.10 -5.32
N ARG A 83 -10.70 29.09 -6.13
CA ARG A 83 -10.66 29.80 -7.43
C ARG A 83 -10.54 28.89 -8.65
N ASP A 84 -9.74 27.83 -8.54
CA ASP A 84 -9.24 27.06 -9.70
C ASP A 84 -9.64 25.57 -9.65
N CYS A 85 -10.37 25.15 -8.62
CA CYS A 85 -10.71 23.76 -8.42
C CYS A 85 -11.85 23.31 -9.32
N GLN A 86 -11.53 22.47 -10.30
CA GLN A 86 -12.50 21.90 -11.23
C GLN A 86 -13.30 20.71 -10.66
N SER A 87 -13.11 20.37 -9.38
CA SER A 87 -13.96 19.37 -8.73
C SER A 87 -15.34 19.98 -8.55
N ASP A 88 -16.27 19.59 -9.40
CA ASP A 88 -17.65 20.04 -9.33
C ASP A 88 -18.32 19.40 -8.09
N PRO A 89 -18.59 20.14 -7.00
CA PRO A 89 -19.25 19.58 -5.81
C PRO A 89 -20.67 19.11 -6.12
N ARG A 90 -21.19 19.43 -7.31
CA ARG A 90 -22.51 19.04 -7.81
C ARG A 90 -22.52 17.76 -8.62
N LYS A 91 -21.38 17.08 -8.81
CA LYS A 91 -21.38 15.77 -9.47
C LYS A 91 -22.22 14.81 -8.59
N ARG A 92 -23.38 14.39 -9.11
CA ARG A 92 -24.37 13.64 -8.31
C ARG A 92 -23.77 12.32 -7.84
N ILE A 93 -23.41 12.28 -6.56
CA ILE A 93 -22.86 11.10 -5.85
C ILE A 93 -23.81 9.90 -6.01
N TYR A 94 -25.12 10.15 -6.02
CA TYR A 94 -26.16 9.15 -6.23
C TYR A 94 -26.78 9.28 -7.63
N SER A 95 -26.24 8.54 -8.58
CA SER A 95 -26.67 8.55 -9.98
C SER A 95 -27.44 7.29 -10.40
N ASN A 96 -27.22 6.16 -9.72
CA ASN A 96 -27.76 4.87 -10.14
C ASN A 96 -29.20 4.67 -9.66
N ARG A 97 -30.17 5.08 -10.48
CA ARG A 97 -31.59 4.98 -10.15
C ARG A 97 -32.10 3.53 -10.26
N CYS A 98 -32.91 3.12 -9.29
CA CYS A 98 -33.63 1.86 -9.33
C CYS A 98 -34.60 1.81 -10.53
N SER A 99 -34.59 0.69 -11.26
CA SER A 99 -35.45 0.47 -12.44
C SER A 99 -36.88 0.06 -12.07
N LEU A 100 -37.13 -0.30 -10.80
CA LEU A 100 -38.48 -0.63 -10.31
C LEU A 100 -39.34 0.64 -10.27
N LYS A 101 -40.49 0.65 -10.95
CA LYS A 101 -41.35 1.83 -11.10
C LYS A 101 -41.81 2.46 -9.77
N SER A 102 -41.99 1.65 -8.73
CA SER A 102 -42.37 2.09 -7.38
C SER A 102 -41.19 2.66 -6.56
N CYS A 103 -39.95 2.50 -7.02
CA CYS A 103 -38.76 2.88 -6.26
C CYS A 103 -38.07 4.12 -6.85
N LYS A 104 -37.86 5.14 -6.02
CA LYS A 104 -37.12 6.37 -6.40
C LYS A 104 -35.68 6.42 -5.85
N GLN A 105 -35.24 5.35 -5.18
CA GLN A 105 -33.90 5.26 -4.59
C GLN A 105 -32.82 5.34 -5.68
N LYS A 106 -31.74 6.03 -5.36
CA LYS A 106 -30.53 6.14 -6.18
C LYS A 106 -29.36 5.72 -5.33
N GLU A 107 -28.52 4.84 -5.85
CA GLU A 107 -27.35 4.33 -5.14
C GLU A 107 -26.06 4.95 -5.70
N LEU A 108 -25.00 4.95 -4.89
CA LEU A 108 -23.67 5.37 -5.32
C LEU A 108 -23.08 4.38 -6.33
N VAL A 109 -23.30 3.09 -6.10
CA VAL A 109 -22.78 1.99 -6.90
C VAL A 109 -23.93 1.37 -7.71
N PRO A 110 -23.74 1.05 -9.00
CA PRO A 110 -24.73 0.33 -9.78
C PRO A 110 -24.91 -1.09 -9.23
N VAL A 111 -26.15 -1.47 -8.91
CA VAL A 111 -26.50 -2.84 -8.50
C VAL A 111 -27.30 -3.49 -9.63
N LEU A 112 -26.61 -4.27 -10.45
CA LEU A 112 -27.19 -4.97 -11.60
C LEU A 112 -27.80 -6.31 -11.18
N CYS A 113 -29.02 -6.59 -11.63
CA CYS A 113 -29.61 -7.91 -11.48
C CYS A 113 -28.93 -8.92 -12.44
N ASN A 114 -28.59 -10.11 -11.95
CA ASN A 114 -27.85 -11.11 -12.74
C ASN A 114 -28.69 -11.70 -13.91
N THR A 115 -30.01 -11.75 -13.76
CA THR A 115 -30.93 -12.31 -14.77
C THR A 115 -31.39 -11.24 -15.77
N CYS A 116 -31.97 -10.12 -15.31
CA CYS A 116 -32.52 -9.10 -16.21
C CYS A 116 -31.56 -7.94 -16.55
N LYS A 117 -30.37 -7.87 -15.93
CA LYS A 117 -29.31 -6.86 -16.17
C LYS A 117 -29.75 -5.39 -16.00
N ARG A 118 -30.86 -5.12 -15.32
CA ARG A 118 -31.30 -3.76 -14.97
C ARG A 118 -30.72 -3.33 -13.62
N ASN A 119 -30.53 -2.02 -13.45
CA ASN A 119 -30.06 -1.42 -12.19
C ASN A 119 -31.20 -1.35 -11.17
N PHE A 120 -30.94 -1.83 -9.95
CA PHE A 120 -31.84 -1.72 -8.80
C PHE A 120 -31.12 -1.08 -7.61
N CYS A 121 -31.85 -0.74 -6.55
CA CYS A 121 -31.23 -0.30 -5.29
C CYS A 121 -30.89 -1.50 -4.39
N PHE A 122 -30.19 -1.29 -3.28
CA PHE A 122 -29.85 -2.40 -2.38
C PHE A 122 -31.08 -3.14 -1.83
N LYS A 123 -32.19 -2.43 -1.63
CA LYS A 123 -33.47 -3.00 -1.21
C LYS A 123 -34.16 -3.86 -2.28
N HIS A 124 -33.81 -3.69 -3.55
CA HIS A 124 -34.45 -4.38 -4.67
C HIS A 124 -33.42 -5.17 -5.50
N ARG A 125 -32.29 -5.57 -4.89
CA ARG A 125 -31.22 -6.32 -5.56
C ARG A 125 -31.65 -7.74 -5.95
N PHE A 126 -32.51 -8.37 -5.13
CA PHE A 126 -32.95 -9.75 -5.35
C PHE A 126 -34.10 -9.81 -6.37
N SER A 127 -34.20 -10.94 -7.08
CA SER A 127 -35.20 -11.16 -8.14
C SER A 127 -36.66 -11.06 -7.67
N THR A 128 -36.91 -11.40 -6.41
CA THR A 128 -38.21 -11.31 -5.74
C THR A 128 -38.67 -9.88 -5.54
N ASP A 129 -37.72 -8.97 -5.31
CA ASP A 129 -38.01 -7.62 -4.84
C ASP A 129 -38.28 -6.64 -5.99
N HIS A 130 -38.01 -7.04 -7.23
CA HIS A 130 -38.22 -6.18 -8.40
C HIS A 130 -39.02 -6.80 -9.55
N SER A 131 -39.82 -7.84 -9.27
CA SER A 131 -40.62 -8.55 -10.28
C SER A 131 -39.78 -8.87 -11.53
N CYS A 132 -38.69 -9.60 -11.32
CA CYS A 132 -37.66 -9.82 -12.34
C CYS A 132 -38.25 -10.42 -13.62
N THR A 133 -38.11 -9.72 -14.75
CA THR A 133 -38.70 -10.11 -16.04
C THR A 133 -37.80 -11.03 -16.88
N GLY A 134 -36.73 -11.60 -16.30
CA GLY A 134 -35.76 -12.45 -17.01
C GLY A 134 -35.04 -11.72 -18.15
N ARG A 135 -34.14 -12.41 -18.86
CA ARG A 135 -33.65 -11.87 -20.14
C ARG A 135 -34.78 -11.99 -21.15
N ARG A 136 -35.29 -10.87 -21.64
CA ARG A 136 -35.86 -10.85 -22.98
C ARG A 136 -34.69 -11.07 -23.93
N GLU A 137 -34.53 -12.29 -24.40
CA GLU A 137 -33.62 -12.58 -25.50
C GLU A 137 -34.09 -11.75 -26.70
N ASN A 138 -33.26 -10.80 -27.12
CA ASN A 138 -33.43 -10.19 -28.43
C ASN A 138 -33.16 -11.31 -29.45
N PRO A 139 -34.09 -11.67 -30.36
CA PRO A 139 -33.87 -12.74 -31.34
C PRO A 139 -32.76 -12.46 -32.38
N LEU A 140 -32.00 -11.36 -32.23
CA LEU A 140 -31.16 -10.77 -33.26
C LEU A 140 -29.68 -11.12 -33.12
N LEU A 141 -29.28 -11.89 -32.10
CA LEU A 141 -27.89 -12.33 -31.96
C LEU A 141 -27.80 -13.85 -32.07
N ARG A 142 -27.60 -14.33 -33.30
CA ARG A 142 -27.12 -15.69 -33.58
C ARG A 142 -25.69 -15.84 -33.05
N PRO A 143 -25.27 -17.04 -32.60
CA PRO A 143 -23.88 -17.28 -32.24
C PRO A 143 -23.04 -17.38 -33.52
N LEU A 144 -22.02 -16.53 -33.64
CA LEU A 144 -20.97 -16.70 -34.65
C LEU A 144 -19.98 -17.74 -34.13
N SER A 145 -20.14 -18.97 -34.57
CA SER A 145 -19.14 -20.01 -34.41
C SER A 145 -17.95 -19.73 -35.33
N THR A 146 -16.75 -19.99 -34.82
CA THR A 146 -15.48 -20.26 -35.52
C THR A 146 -14.87 -19.13 -36.37
N LEU A 147 -13.79 -18.52 -35.85
CA LEU A 147 -12.67 -18.03 -36.66
C LEU A 147 -11.37 -18.64 -36.11
N PRO A 148 -10.41 -19.02 -36.99
CA PRO A 148 -9.19 -19.70 -36.60
C PRO A 148 -8.15 -18.71 -36.03
N GLU A 149 -7.32 -19.21 -35.12
CA GLU A 149 -6.12 -18.52 -34.63
C GLU A 149 -5.21 -18.17 -35.81
N ASN A 150 -4.91 -16.88 -35.97
CA ASN A 150 -3.85 -16.43 -36.85
C ASN A 150 -2.81 -15.65 -36.05
N GLN A 151 -1.57 -16.02 -36.32
CA GLN A 151 -0.37 -15.63 -35.60
C GLN A 151 0.05 -14.19 -35.93
N SER A 152 0.76 -13.60 -34.96
CA SER A 152 1.70 -12.48 -35.08
C SER A 152 1.14 -11.06 -35.27
N SER A 153 1.36 -10.22 -34.26
CA SER A 153 2.49 -9.26 -34.25
C SER A 153 2.42 -8.34 -33.02
N LYS A 154 3.51 -8.25 -32.26
CA LYS A 154 3.66 -7.35 -31.09
C LYS A 154 4.21 -5.99 -31.56
N PRO A 155 3.75 -4.86 -30.99
CA PRO A 155 4.49 -3.61 -31.01
C PRO A 155 5.55 -3.60 -29.90
N THR A 156 6.69 -2.99 -30.21
CA THR A 156 7.91 -2.81 -29.39
C THR A 156 7.68 -1.92 -28.17
N PRO A 157 8.44 -2.15 -27.08
CA PRO A 157 9.11 -1.02 -26.42
C PRO A 157 10.59 -1.29 -26.14
N ASP A 158 11.38 -0.23 -26.31
CA ASP A 158 12.73 -0.07 -25.78
C ASP A 158 12.80 -0.42 -24.29
N THR A 159 13.69 -1.35 -23.93
CA THR A 159 14.69 -1.19 -22.85
C THR A 159 15.66 -2.37 -22.91
N SER A 160 16.83 -2.14 -23.49
CA SER A 160 17.98 -3.03 -23.35
C SER A 160 18.43 -3.02 -21.88
N ASN A 161 18.35 -4.19 -21.22
CA ASN A 161 19.26 -4.72 -20.17
C ASN A 161 18.54 -5.55 -19.09
N ASP A 162 17.20 -5.50 -19.00
CA ASP A 162 16.45 -6.32 -18.02
C ASP A 162 16.07 -7.71 -18.54
N GLU A 163 15.82 -7.86 -19.85
CA GLU A 163 15.41 -9.17 -20.41
C GLU A 163 16.58 -10.18 -20.46
N THR A 164 17.81 -9.69 -20.66
CA THR A 164 19.03 -10.51 -20.62
C THR A 164 19.34 -10.96 -19.20
N LEU A 165 19.14 -10.10 -18.21
CA LEU A 165 19.32 -10.42 -16.80
C LEU A 165 18.25 -11.43 -16.35
N ALA A 166 17.00 -11.23 -16.75
CA ALA A 166 15.90 -12.15 -16.48
C ALA A 166 16.14 -13.55 -17.09
N ARG A 167 16.62 -13.61 -18.35
CA ARG A 167 17.02 -14.86 -18.99
C ARG A 167 18.22 -15.52 -18.32
N GLN A 168 19.19 -14.74 -17.85
CA GLN A 168 20.37 -15.28 -17.15
C GLN A 168 20.00 -15.85 -15.78
N LEU A 169 19.12 -15.18 -15.02
CA LEU A 169 18.51 -15.71 -13.79
C LEU A 169 17.70 -16.99 -14.04
N GLN A 170 16.93 -17.06 -15.12
CA GLN A 170 16.20 -18.28 -15.50
C GLN A 170 17.14 -19.43 -15.90
N ASN A 171 18.23 -19.15 -16.61
CA ASN A 171 19.23 -20.16 -16.96
C ASN A 171 19.98 -20.68 -15.73
N MET A 172 20.25 -19.83 -14.73
CA MET A 172 20.84 -20.25 -13.46
C MET A 172 19.91 -21.18 -12.65
N MET A 173 18.59 -21.06 -12.83
CA MET A 173 17.58 -21.92 -12.18
C MET A 173 17.20 -23.17 -12.98
N SER A 174 17.74 -23.37 -14.19
CA SER A 174 17.32 -24.45 -15.11
C SER A 174 18.07 -25.78 -14.92
N GLY A 175 18.88 -25.91 -13.86
CA GLY A 175 19.59 -27.16 -13.53
C GLY A 175 18.77 -28.21 -12.77
N THR A 176 17.51 -27.92 -12.42
CA THR A 176 16.66 -28.86 -11.68
C THR A 176 15.33 -29.04 -12.40
N LYS A 177 14.81 -30.28 -12.38
CA LYS A 177 13.55 -30.67 -13.03
C LYS A 177 12.47 -29.62 -12.72
N LYS A 178 11.85 -29.03 -13.75
CA LYS A 178 10.70 -28.11 -13.59
C LYS A 178 9.54 -28.90 -12.95
N LEU A 179 9.48 -28.86 -11.63
CA LEU A 179 8.37 -29.39 -10.85
C LEU A 179 7.15 -28.51 -11.08
N THR A 180 5.96 -29.10 -11.04
CA THR A 180 4.72 -28.31 -11.14
C THR A 180 4.62 -27.37 -9.93
N PRO A 181 3.89 -26.25 -10.04
CA PRO A 181 3.69 -25.32 -8.92
C PRO A 181 3.17 -26.03 -7.66
N GLU A 182 2.24 -26.98 -7.83
CA GLU A 182 1.70 -27.79 -6.73
C GLU A 182 2.77 -28.63 -6.02
N GLU A 183 3.77 -29.11 -6.76
CA GLU A 183 4.82 -29.98 -6.22
C GLU A 183 5.94 -29.17 -5.54
N MET A 184 6.13 -27.91 -5.92
CA MET A 184 6.94 -26.96 -5.14
C MET A 184 6.25 -26.57 -3.84
N ASP A 185 4.96 -26.24 -3.89
CA ASP A 185 4.18 -25.86 -2.69
C ASP A 185 4.15 -27.02 -1.69
N LYS A 186 3.97 -28.25 -2.17
CA LYS A 186 4.02 -29.45 -1.33
C LYS A 186 5.37 -29.63 -0.64
N ARG A 187 6.48 -29.46 -1.37
CA ARG A 187 7.83 -29.58 -0.78
C ARG A 187 8.11 -28.49 0.25
N LEU A 188 7.67 -27.27 -0.01
CA LEU A 188 7.83 -26.16 0.94
C LEU A 188 7.02 -26.42 2.22
N ALA A 189 5.80 -26.92 2.09
CA ALA A 189 4.97 -27.28 3.23
C ALA A 189 5.59 -28.42 4.07
N GLU A 190 6.14 -29.46 3.43
CA GLU A 190 6.85 -30.54 4.11
C GLU A 190 8.10 -30.02 4.85
N GLN A 191 8.85 -29.09 4.24
CA GLN A 191 10.01 -28.48 4.89
C GLN A 191 9.62 -27.67 6.13
N MET A 192 8.59 -26.82 6.04
CA MET A 192 8.11 -26.03 7.18
C MET A 192 7.66 -26.92 8.35
N GLN A 193 6.95 -28.01 8.07
CA GLN A 193 6.53 -28.96 9.11
C GLN A 193 7.73 -29.64 9.80
N GLN A 194 8.78 -29.98 9.03
CA GLN A 194 9.99 -30.57 9.60
C GLN A 194 10.74 -29.58 10.49
N GLU A 195 10.87 -28.33 10.06
CA GLU A 195 11.51 -27.28 10.85
C GLU A 195 10.76 -27.01 12.16
N GLU A 196 9.42 -26.95 12.10
CA GLU A 196 8.59 -26.78 13.28
C GLU A 196 8.72 -27.97 14.25
N TYR A 197 8.77 -29.20 13.73
CA TYR A 197 9.02 -30.39 14.55
C TYR A 197 10.41 -30.39 15.20
N GLN A 198 11.45 -30.01 14.45
CA GLN A 198 12.81 -29.88 14.99
C GLN A 198 12.87 -28.81 16.08
N GLN A 199 12.22 -27.66 15.85
CA GLN A 199 12.17 -26.57 16.81
C GLN A 199 11.42 -26.99 18.09
N ALA A 200 10.29 -27.67 17.96
CA ALA A 200 9.56 -28.24 19.10
C ALA A 200 10.39 -29.27 19.88
N ARG A 201 11.18 -30.11 19.19
CA ARG A 201 12.09 -31.08 19.82
C ARG A 201 13.21 -30.39 20.60
N LEU A 202 13.83 -29.35 20.04
CA LEU A 202 14.86 -28.57 20.72
C LEU A 202 14.33 -27.85 21.97
N VAL A 203 13.09 -27.39 21.94
CA VAL A 203 12.42 -26.81 23.12
C VAL A 203 12.20 -27.88 24.20
N GLN A 204 11.79 -29.10 23.84
CA GLN A 204 11.67 -30.21 24.79
C GLN A 204 13.02 -30.67 25.37
N GLU A 205 14.09 -30.69 24.56
CA GLU A 205 15.43 -31.05 25.03
C GLU A 205 16.01 -30.02 26.01
N ARG A 206 15.74 -28.72 25.80
CA ARG A 206 16.09 -27.65 26.77
C ARG A 206 15.25 -27.67 28.06
N SER A 207 14.14 -28.41 28.07
CA SER A 207 13.23 -28.50 29.21
C SER A 207 13.51 -29.69 30.14
N ARG A 208 14.50 -30.56 29.84
CA ARG A 208 14.87 -31.68 30.72
C ARG A 208 15.66 -31.17 31.95
N PRO A 209 15.20 -31.39 33.19
CA PRO A 209 16.00 -31.09 34.37
C PRO A 209 17.17 -32.07 34.46
N GLY A 210 18.37 -31.53 34.70
CA GLY A 210 19.56 -32.33 34.99
C GLY A 210 19.34 -33.17 36.25
N SER A 211 19.35 -34.49 36.09
CA SER A 211 19.43 -35.46 37.18
C SER A 211 20.78 -35.26 37.90
N ASN A 212 20.73 -34.68 39.09
CA ASN A 212 21.84 -34.69 40.05
C ASN A 212 21.58 -35.86 41.01
N GLY A 213 22.28 -36.96 40.79
CA GLY A 213 22.26 -38.13 41.67
C GLY A 213 23.13 -37.91 42.92
N ASP A 214 22.55 -38.30 44.05
CA ASP A 214 23.19 -38.87 45.24
C ASP A 214 24.19 -38.04 46.05
N ARG A 215 23.74 -37.61 47.25
CA ARG A 215 24.22 -38.18 48.53
C ARG A 215 23.57 -37.47 49.74
N CYS A 216 22.64 -38.16 50.40
CA CYS A 216 22.32 -37.90 51.79
C CYS A 216 22.98 -39.04 52.60
N ALA A 217 23.99 -38.72 53.39
CA ALA A 217 24.61 -39.64 54.35
C ALA A 217 24.12 -39.27 55.75
N ILE A 218 23.56 -40.25 56.44
CA ILE A 218 23.16 -40.20 57.85
C ILE A 218 24.44 -40.25 58.70
N ASN A 219 24.62 -39.27 59.59
CA ASN A 219 25.21 -39.40 60.91
C ASN A 219 24.89 -38.17 61.75
#